data_AF-A0A8C6W4A6-F1
#
_entry.id   AF-A0A8C6W4A6-F1
#
_cell.length_a   1.000
_cell.length_b   1.000
_cell.length_c   1.000
_cell.angle_alpha   90.00
_cell.angle_beta   90.00
_cell.angle_gamma   90.00
#
_symmetry.space_group_name_H-M   'P 1'
#
loop_
_entity.id
_entity.type
_entity.pdbx_description
1 polymer ?
#
loop_
_entity_poly.entity_id
_entity_poly.type
_entity_poly.pdbx_seq_one_letter_code
_entity_poly.pdbx_strand_id
1 'polypeptide(L)'
;MAQWLQLLLGLWALVPIQAGDKLLTVCMNAKHHKREPGPEDKLYLQCIPWKDNACCTRNTSWEAHLQESLLFNFSLMHCGLLTPVCHEHFIQAVCFHQCSPNLGPWIQRVKSGQEERVFGAPLCREDCEQWWEGCGSSYTCKSNWRDGWDWSQGEWPPFNILFKLHTEARCGGRHCGN
;
A
#
# COMPACT_ATOMS: atom_id res chain seq x y z
N MET A 1 43.62 -41.76 -13.82
CA MET A 1 43.21 -41.39 -12.44
C MET A 1 42.91 -39.89 -12.26
N ALA A 2 42.66 -39.11 -13.33
CA ALA A 2 42.43 -37.65 -13.22
C ALA A 2 41.01 -37.19 -13.60
N GLN A 3 40.13 -38.13 -13.99
CA GLN A 3 38.80 -37.81 -14.51
C GLN A 3 37.69 -37.92 -13.45
N TRP A 4 37.97 -38.58 -12.33
CA TRP A 4 37.06 -38.72 -11.19
C TRP A 4 37.16 -37.55 -10.20
N LEU A 5 38.24 -36.75 -10.24
CA LEU A 5 38.42 -35.59 -9.37
C LEU A 5 37.61 -34.36 -9.81
N GLN A 6 37.26 -34.30 -11.10
CA GLN A 6 36.51 -33.19 -11.71
C GLN A 6 35.00 -33.27 -11.41
N LEU A 7 34.48 -34.46 -11.11
CA LEU A 7 33.05 -34.67 -10.80
C LEU A 7 32.69 -34.29 -9.35
N LEU A 8 33.67 -34.26 -8.43
CA LEU A 8 33.44 -33.87 -7.04
C LEU A 8 33.44 -32.35 -6.82
N LEU A 9 34.04 -31.58 -7.74
CA LEU A 9 34.08 -30.10 -7.67
C LEU A 9 32.83 -29.43 -8.27
N GLY A 10 32.02 -30.15 -9.06
CA GLY A 10 30.83 -29.61 -9.72
C GLY A 10 29.59 -29.51 -8.83
N LEU A 11 29.55 -30.19 -7.69
CA LEU A 11 28.35 -30.24 -6.82
C LEU A 11 28.26 -29.10 -5.78
N TRP A 12 29.28 -28.25 -5.64
CA TRP A 12 29.31 -27.18 -4.62
C TRP A 12 28.87 -25.79 -5.14
N ALA A 13 28.49 -25.66 -6.41
CA ALA A 13 28.13 -24.37 -7.01
C ALA A 13 26.61 -24.09 -7.05
N LEU A 14 25.80 -24.77 -6.24
CA LEU A 14 24.43 -24.33 -5.98
C LEU A 14 24.45 -23.39 -4.76
N VAL A 15 24.84 -22.14 -5.00
CA VAL A 15 24.59 -21.06 -4.04
C VAL A 15 23.07 -20.91 -3.94
N PRO A 16 22.44 -21.11 -2.77
CA PRO A 16 21.03 -20.82 -2.63
C PRO A 16 20.83 -19.33 -2.91
N ILE A 17 20.01 -19.00 -3.90
CA ILE A 17 19.63 -17.63 -4.20
C ILE A 17 18.73 -17.16 -3.04
N GLN A 18 19.33 -16.69 -1.95
CA GLN A 18 18.63 -16.04 -0.84
C GLN A 18 18.33 -14.57 -1.20
N ALA A 19 17.67 -14.35 -2.34
CA ALA A 19 17.33 -13.03 -2.85
C ALA A 19 15.83 -12.69 -2.70
N GLY A 20 14.98 -13.67 -2.39
CA GLY A 20 13.52 -13.49 -2.30
C GLY A 20 13.05 -12.80 -1.03
N ASP A 21 13.54 -13.21 0.15
CA ASP A 21 12.98 -12.77 1.44
C ASP A 21 13.22 -11.29 1.73
N LYS A 22 14.32 -10.72 1.21
CA LYS A 22 14.71 -9.31 1.45
C LYS A 22 13.74 -8.29 0.86
N LEU A 23 12.91 -8.68 -0.11
CA LEU A 23 11.89 -7.82 -0.71
C LEU A 23 10.49 -8.03 -0.10
N LEU A 24 10.26 -9.12 0.63
CA LEU A 24 8.93 -9.48 1.10
C LEU A 24 8.59 -8.93 2.49
N THR A 25 9.58 -8.46 3.26
CA THR A 25 9.34 -7.94 4.62
C THR A 25 10.12 -6.64 4.82
N VAL A 26 9.63 -5.55 4.21
CA VAL A 26 10.26 -4.23 4.26
C VAL A 26 9.22 -3.13 4.41
N CYS A 27 9.61 -2.04 5.06
CA CYS A 27 8.82 -0.81 5.07
C CYS A 27 9.42 0.18 4.08
N MET A 28 8.56 0.86 3.33
CA MET A 28 9.01 1.94 2.45
C MET A 28 9.46 3.15 3.26
N ASN A 29 10.45 3.88 2.75
CA ASN A 29 10.86 5.14 3.32
C ASN A 29 9.85 6.26 3.00
N ALA A 30 8.84 6.41 3.85
CA ALA A 30 7.81 7.43 3.74
C ALA A 30 7.45 8.02 5.13
N LYS A 31 6.77 9.17 5.11
CA LYS A 31 6.55 10.05 6.28
C LYS A 31 6.00 9.35 7.54
N HIS A 32 5.12 8.37 7.38
CA HIS A 32 4.40 7.73 8.49
C HIS A 32 4.74 6.24 8.68
N HIS A 33 5.78 5.77 7.98
CA HIS A 33 6.26 4.39 8.05
C HIS A 33 7.35 4.23 9.09
N LYS A 34 7.35 3.09 9.76
CA LYS A 34 8.48 2.62 10.57
C LYS A 34 9.66 2.31 9.66
N ARG A 35 10.86 2.31 10.25
CA ARG A 35 12.09 1.92 9.52
C ARG A 35 12.09 0.45 9.13
N GLU A 36 11.58 -0.41 10.01
CA GLU A 36 11.52 -1.86 9.82
C GLU A 36 10.18 -2.40 10.33
N PRO A 37 9.66 -3.49 9.74
CA PRO A 37 8.46 -4.15 10.22
C PRO A 37 8.60 -4.66 11.66
N GLY A 38 7.49 -4.71 12.39
CA GLY A 38 7.46 -5.31 13.71
C GLY A 38 6.08 -5.26 14.36
N PRO A 39 5.89 -5.94 15.50
CA PRO A 39 4.59 -6.04 16.15
C PRO A 39 4.07 -4.70 16.67
N GLU A 40 2.75 -4.52 16.62
CA GLU A 40 1.96 -3.39 17.10
C GLU A 40 0.64 -3.89 17.70
N ASP A 41 0.62 -4.19 19.00
CA ASP A 41 -0.53 -4.85 19.66
C ASP A 41 -1.84 -4.02 19.68
N LYS A 42 -1.76 -2.75 19.29
CA LYS A 42 -2.83 -1.76 19.47
C LYS A 42 -3.22 -1.06 18.17
N LEU A 43 -3.06 -1.72 17.02
CA LEU A 43 -3.59 -1.20 15.76
C LEU A 43 -5.12 -1.07 15.82
N TYR A 44 -5.64 -0.02 15.18
CA TYR A 44 -7.05 0.33 15.26
C TYR A 44 -7.88 -0.41 14.20
N LEU A 45 -9.02 -0.97 14.61
CA LEU A 45 -10.09 -1.55 13.77
C LEU A 45 -9.60 -2.24 12.49
N GLN A 46 -9.79 -1.63 11.31
CA GLN A 46 -9.46 -2.19 10.00
C GLN A 46 -7.95 -2.46 9.82
N CYS A 47 -7.08 -1.84 10.62
CA CYS A 47 -5.63 -2.05 10.58
C CYS A 47 -5.16 -3.22 11.47
N ILE A 48 -6.03 -3.84 12.28
CA ILE A 48 -5.70 -4.98 13.15
C ILE A 48 -5.03 -6.16 12.42
N PRO A 49 -5.37 -6.50 11.14
CA PRO A 49 -4.75 -7.61 10.45
C PRO A 49 -3.21 -7.58 10.37
N TRP A 50 -2.58 -6.40 10.51
CA TRP A 50 -1.12 -6.24 10.48
C TRP A 50 -0.45 -6.27 11.85
N LYS A 51 -1.18 -6.46 12.95
CA LYS A 51 -0.67 -6.28 14.32
C LYS A 51 0.60 -7.09 14.64
N ASP A 52 0.78 -8.27 14.06
CA ASP A 52 1.91 -9.14 14.39
C ASP A 52 3.19 -8.72 13.63
N ASN A 53 3.04 -8.00 12.51
CA ASN A 53 4.15 -7.52 11.70
C ASN A 53 3.71 -6.33 10.81
N ALA A 54 3.78 -5.11 11.36
CA ALA A 54 3.32 -3.89 10.70
C ALA A 54 4.46 -2.92 10.37
N CYS A 55 4.25 -2.11 9.33
CA CYS A 55 5.05 -0.92 9.01
C CYS A 55 4.47 0.40 9.54
N CYS A 56 3.26 0.38 10.09
CA CYS A 56 2.63 1.54 10.70
C CYS A 56 2.78 1.48 12.23
N THR A 57 2.48 2.59 12.91
CA THR A 57 2.36 2.64 14.38
C THR A 57 0.90 2.64 14.80
N ARG A 58 0.62 2.40 16.09
CA ARG A 58 -0.71 2.68 16.67
C ARG A 58 -1.28 4.05 16.26
N ASN A 59 -0.49 5.13 16.33
CA ASN A 59 -0.97 6.47 15.99
C ASN A 59 -1.32 6.58 14.50
N THR A 60 -0.46 6.06 13.63
CA THR A 60 -0.74 5.97 12.19
C THR A 60 -2.06 5.24 11.92
N SER A 61 -2.30 4.11 12.60
CA SER A 61 -3.54 3.35 12.43
C SER A 61 -4.77 4.09 12.96
N TRP A 62 -4.65 4.87 14.03
CA TRP A 62 -5.74 5.71 14.53
C TRP A 62 -6.07 6.84 13.54
N GLU A 63 -5.04 7.55 13.07
CA GLU A 63 -5.18 8.62 12.08
C GLU A 63 -5.84 8.15 10.77
N ALA A 64 -5.64 6.89 10.38
CA ALA A 64 -6.29 6.30 9.20
C ALA A 64 -7.82 6.27 9.28
N HIS A 65 -8.40 6.37 10.48
CA HIS A 65 -9.84 6.32 10.71
C HIS A 65 -10.44 7.70 11.03
N LEU A 66 -9.62 8.75 11.03
CA LEU A 66 -10.10 10.12 11.18
C LEU A 66 -10.66 10.62 9.84
N GLN A 67 -11.79 11.31 9.90
CA GLN A 67 -12.44 11.93 8.75
C GLN A 67 -11.52 12.95 8.06
N GLU A 68 -10.72 13.67 8.85
CA GLU A 68 -9.63 14.52 8.40
C GLU A 68 -8.31 13.96 8.95
N SER A 69 -7.66 13.12 8.15
CA SER A 69 -6.44 12.42 8.55
C SER A 69 -5.19 13.25 8.27
N LEU A 70 -4.30 13.38 9.25
CA LEU A 70 -2.99 13.99 9.08
C LEU A 70 -2.04 13.16 8.20
N LEU A 71 -2.40 11.90 7.90
CA LEU A 71 -1.60 11.02 7.04
C LEU A 71 -1.47 11.54 5.62
N PHE A 72 -2.53 12.21 5.15
CA PHE A 72 -2.65 12.65 3.77
C PHE A 72 -2.97 14.13 3.66
N ASN A 73 -3.27 14.80 4.78
CA ASN A 73 -3.68 16.19 4.82
C ASN A 73 -4.75 16.51 3.74
N PHE A 74 -5.66 15.56 3.53
CA PHE A 74 -6.66 15.59 2.49
C PHE A 74 -7.94 14.97 3.02
N SER A 75 -9.09 15.56 2.67
CA SER A 75 -10.40 15.05 3.06
C SER A 75 -10.94 14.08 2.01
N LEU A 76 -11.26 12.85 2.43
CA LEU A 76 -11.97 11.89 1.60
C LEU A 76 -13.36 12.39 1.16
N MET A 77 -13.90 13.42 1.85
CA MET A 77 -15.21 14.00 1.62
C MET A 77 -15.16 15.35 0.86
N HIS A 78 -14.16 15.51 0.00
CA HIS A 78 -13.92 16.71 -0.80
C HIS A 78 -15.06 17.07 -1.78
N CYS A 79 -15.95 16.13 -2.11
CA CYS A 79 -17.08 16.34 -3.02
C CYS A 79 -18.41 15.73 -2.52
N GLY A 80 -18.55 15.68 -1.19
CA GLY A 80 -19.73 15.16 -0.49
C GLY A 80 -19.38 14.05 0.50
N LEU A 81 -20.37 13.60 1.27
CA LEU A 81 -20.18 12.46 2.18
C LEU A 81 -20.01 11.17 1.38
N LEU A 82 -19.03 10.36 1.76
CA LEU A 82 -18.91 8.99 1.28
C LEU A 82 -19.96 8.11 1.97
N THR A 83 -20.51 7.14 1.25
CA THR A 83 -21.28 6.07 1.89
C THR A 83 -20.38 5.30 2.87
N PRO A 84 -20.93 4.71 3.95
CA PRO A 84 -20.14 3.96 4.92
C PRO A 84 -19.28 2.85 4.29
N VAL A 85 -19.85 2.10 3.33
CA VAL A 85 -19.15 1.02 2.61
C VAL A 85 -17.96 1.57 1.81
N CYS A 86 -18.16 2.64 1.05
CA CYS A 86 -17.07 3.29 0.31
C CYS A 86 -15.96 3.77 1.26
N HIS A 87 -16.33 4.40 2.37
CA HIS A 87 -15.39 4.89 3.37
C HIS A 87 -14.56 3.75 4.00
N GLU A 88 -15.18 2.62 4.32
CA GLU A 88 -14.49 1.43 4.85
C GLU A 88 -13.40 0.92 3.90
N HIS A 89 -13.67 0.87 2.60
CA HIS A 89 -12.66 0.47 1.61
C HIS A 89 -11.48 1.45 1.57
N PHE A 90 -11.73 2.76 1.67
CA PHE A 90 -10.64 3.73 1.77
C PHE A 90 -9.79 3.52 3.02
N ILE A 91 -10.41 3.26 4.18
CA ILE A 91 -9.68 2.96 5.41
C ILE A 91 -8.82 1.70 5.24
N GLN A 92 -9.39 0.62 4.68
CA GLN A 92 -8.64 -0.62 4.44
C GLN A 92 -7.45 -0.39 3.49
N ALA A 93 -7.66 0.38 2.43
CA ALA A 93 -6.60 0.79 1.50
C ALA A 93 -5.48 1.59 2.19
N VAL A 94 -5.84 2.52 3.08
CA VAL A 94 -4.88 3.26 3.90
C VAL A 94 -4.12 2.32 4.83
N CYS A 95 -4.82 1.43 5.56
CA CYS A 95 -4.18 0.45 6.43
C CYS A 95 -3.22 -0.45 5.64
N PHE A 96 -3.63 -0.95 4.47
CA PHE A 96 -2.76 -1.75 3.61
C PHE A 96 -1.49 -1.00 3.20
N HIS A 97 -1.62 0.23 2.73
CA HIS A 97 -0.49 1.06 2.31
C HIS A 97 0.46 1.43 3.46
N GLN A 98 -0.09 1.76 4.64
CA GLN A 98 0.70 2.22 5.79
C GLN A 98 1.31 1.05 6.57
N CYS A 99 0.59 -0.07 6.68
CA CYS A 99 0.93 -1.15 7.61
C CYS A 99 1.54 -2.38 6.93
N SER A 100 1.29 -2.64 5.64
CA SER A 100 1.77 -3.86 5.00
C SER A 100 3.31 -3.88 4.85
N PRO A 101 4.01 -4.89 5.38
CA PRO A 101 5.44 -5.09 5.13
C PRO A 101 5.71 -5.79 3.79
N ASN A 102 4.66 -6.20 3.07
CA ASN A 102 4.75 -7.05 1.89
C ASN A 102 4.72 -6.26 0.57
N LEU A 103 4.86 -4.92 0.65
CA LEU A 103 4.77 -4.04 -0.53
C LEU A 103 6.09 -3.88 -1.28
N GLY A 104 7.18 -4.48 -0.78
CA GLY A 104 8.55 -4.29 -1.27
C GLY A 104 8.74 -4.37 -2.79
N PRO A 105 8.18 -5.37 -3.52
CA PRO A 105 8.33 -5.47 -4.97
C PRO A 105 7.80 -4.27 -5.76
N TRP A 106 6.94 -3.45 -5.14
CA TRP A 106 6.29 -2.30 -5.77
C TRP A 106 6.78 -0.96 -5.21
N ILE A 107 7.77 -0.98 -4.31
CA ILE A 107 8.41 0.22 -3.79
C ILE A 107 9.32 0.83 -4.87
N GLN A 108 9.15 2.13 -5.12
CA GLN A 108 9.96 2.92 -6.06
C GLN A 108 10.39 4.23 -5.43
N ARG A 109 11.61 4.67 -5.71
CA ARG A 109 12.08 6.01 -5.32
C ARG A 109 11.32 7.10 -6.07
N VAL A 110 11.03 8.19 -5.38
CA VAL A 110 10.52 9.42 -5.99
C VAL A 110 11.70 10.16 -6.64
N LYS A 111 11.51 10.72 -7.84
CA LYS A 111 12.60 11.32 -8.65
C LYS A 111 13.38 12.43 -7.95
N SER A 112 12.78 13.10 -6.97
CA SER A 112 13.29 14.32 -6.33
C SER A 112 13.76 14.13 -4.88
N GLY A 113 13.98 12.90 -4.40
CA GLY A 113 14.38 12.70 -3.01
C GLY A 113 14.78 11.27 -2.64
N GLN A 114 14.97 11.05 -1.34
CA GLN A 114 15.16 9.72 -0.75
C GLN A 114 13.84 9.03 -0.39
N GLU A 115 12.71 9.73 -0.57
CA GLU A 115 11.38 9.19 -0.32
C GLU A 115 11.02 8.11 -1.34
N GLU A 116 10.24 7.16 -0.85
CA GLU A 116 9.75 6.02 -1.61
C GLU A 116 8.23 6.04 -1.67
N ARG A 117 7.69 5.41 -2.72
CA ARG A 117 6.25 5.23 -2.92
C ARG A 117 5.96 3.85 -3.47
N VAL A 118 4.75 3.38 -3.27
CA VAL A 118 4.26 2.17 -3.94
C VAL A 118 3.70 2.53 -5.31
N PHE A 119 4.02 1.75 -6.34
CA PHE A 119 3.46 1.92 -7.67
C PHE A 119 3.25 0.59 -8.38
N GLY A 120 2.05 0.41 -8.95
CA GLY A 120 1.71 -0.80 -9.71
C GLY A 120 1.53 -2.05 -8.85
N ALA A 121 1.27 -1.91 -7.55
CA ALA A 121 0.90 -3.04 -6.70
C ALA A 121 -0.41 -3.67 -7.22
N PRO A 122 -0.42 -4.98 -7.51
CA PRO A 122 -1.60 -5.67 -7.99
C PRO A 122 -2.59 -5.79 -6.83
N LEU A 123 -3.73 -5.14 -6.96
CA LEU A 123 -4.88 -5.49 -6.17
C LEU A 123 -5.52 -6.77 -6.70
N CYS A 124 -6.10 -7.52 -5.79
CA CYS A 124 -7.01 -8.59 -6.11
C CYS A 124 -8.21 -8.04 -6.87
N ARG A 125 -8.69 -8.83 -7.83
CA ARG A 125 -9.82 -8.43 -8.65
C ARG A 125 -11.06 -8.18 -7.79
N GLU A 126 -11.31 -9.06 -6.83
CA GLU A 126 -12.47 -9.02 -5.95
C GLU A 126 -12.45 -7.81 -5.03
N ASP A 127 -11.28 -7.45 -4.49
CA ASP A 127 -11.12 -6.27 -3.65
C ASP A 127 -11.41 -4.99 -4.45
N CYS A 128 -10.93 -4.95 -5.69
CA CYS A 128 -11.20 -3.85 -6.62
C CYS A 128 -12.68 -3.75 -6.99
N GLU A 129 -13.33 -4.88 -7.32
CA GLU A 129 -14.76 -4.93 -7.70
C GLU A 129 -15.66 -4.54 -6.52
N GLN A 130 -15.41 -5.09 -5.32
CA GLN A 130 -16.17 -4.74 -4.12
C GLN A 130 -16.02 -3.26 -3.77
N TRP A 131 -14.80 -2.73 -3.84
CA TRP A 131 -14.60 -1.30 -3.61
C TRP A 131 -15.36 -0.46 -4.63
N TRP A 132 -15.25 -0.80 -5.91
CA TRP A 132 -15.97 -0.11 -6.96
C TRP A 132 -17.49 -0.07 -6.72
N GLU A 133 -18.08 -1.22 -6.40
CA GLU A 133 -19.51 -1.34 -6.11
C GLU A 133 -19.90 -0.58 -4.83
N GLY A 134 -19.10 -0.69 -3.77
CA GLY A 134 -19.30 0.00 -2.50
C GLY A 134 -19.29 1.53 -2.65
N CYS A 135 -18.59 2.05 -3.64
CA CYS A 135 -18.57 3.49 -3.96
C CYS A 135 -19.57 3.93 -5.03
N GLY A 136 -20.42 3.03 -5.57
CA GLY A 136 -21.31 3.32 -6.69
C GLY A 136 -22.34 4.44 -6.46
N SER A 137 -22.60 4.81 -5.20
CA SER A 137 -23.47 5.94 -4.82
C SER A 137 -22.74 7.09 -4.11
N SER A 138 -21.40 7.04 -4.08
CA SER A 138 -20.57 8.13 -3.53
C SER A 138 -20.04 9.00 -4.68
N TYR A 139 -19.69 10.24 -4.37
CA TYR A 139 -19.27 11.23 -5.37
C TYR A 139 -17.80 11.60 -5.21
N THR A 140 -17.16 11.89 -6.35
CA THR A 140 -15.82 12.49 -6.45
C THR A 140 -15.84 13.52 -7.56
N CYS A 141 -15.04 14.57 -7.43
CA CYS A 141 -14.84 15.57 -8.50
C CYS A 141 -13.50 15.45 -9.22
N LYS A 142 -12.70 14.43 -8.88
CA LYS A 142 -11.48 14.09 -9.62
C LYS A 142 -11.37 12.58 -9.86
N SER A 143 -10.84 12.21 -11.02
CA SER A 143 -10.48 10.83 -11.37
C SER A 143 -9.04 10.45 -10.95
N ASN A 144 -8.20 11.46 -10.70
CA ASN A 144 -6.87 11.30 -10.11
C ASN A 144 -6.80 12.11 -8.81
N TRP A 145 -6.63 11.41 -7.69
CA TRP A 145 -6.57 12.02 -6.36
C TRP A 145 -5.14 12.36 -5.92
N ARG A 146 -4.14 12.01 -6.73
CA ARG A 146 -2.73 12.34 -6.47
C ARG A 146 -2.43 13.80 -6.80
N ASP A 147 -2.90 14.30 -7.94
CA ASP A 147 -2.46 15.57 -8.50
C ASP A 147 -3.64 16.49 -8.90
N GLY A 148 -3.35 17.78 -9.06
CA GLY A 148 -4.27 18.75 -9.66
C GLY A 148 -5.36 19.29 -8.74
N TRP A 149 -5.21 19.14 -7.43
CA TRP A 149 -6.06 19.83 -6.45
C TRP A 149 -5.75 21.33 -6.41
N ASP A 150 -6.76 22.15 -6.14
CA ASP A 150 -6.59 23.58 -5.86
C ASP A 150 -6.19 23.75 -4.39
N TRP A 151 -4.96 24.18 -4.18
CA TRP A 151 -4.33 24.33 -2.88
C TRP A 151 -4.31 25.78 -2.39
N SER A 152 -5.15 26.66 -2.96
CA SER A 152 -5.23 28.07 -2.56
C SER A 152 -5.58 28.30 -1.08
N GLN A 153 -6.05 27.26 -0.37
CA GLN A 153 -6.34 27.24 1.06
C GLN A 153 -5.27 26.51 1.92
N GLY A 154 -4.14 26.08 1.33
CA GLY A 154 -3.03 25.42 2.03
C GLY A 154 -2.28 24.39 1.17
N GLU A 155 -0.96 24.29 1.34
CA GLU A 155 -0.12 23.29 0.66
C GLU A 155 -0.28 21.91 1.29
N TRP A 156 -0.63 20.90 0.50
CA TRP A 156 -0.77 19.54 1.01
C TRP A 156 -0.06 18.51 0.11
N PRO A 157 0.65 17.53 0.70
CA PRO A 157 1.32 16.50 -0.08
C PRO A 157 0.30 15.63 -0.84
N PRO A 158 0.65 15.16 -2.05
CA PRO A 158 -0.24 14.35 -2.87
C PRO A 158 -0.64 13.04 -2.17
N PHE A 159 -1.91 12.66 -2.25
CA PHE A 159 -2.39 11.32 -1.84
C PHE A 159 -1.69 10.28 -2.74
N ASN A 160 -0.62 9.67 -2.23
CA ASN A 160 0.19 8.71 -2.99
C ASN A 160 -0.48 7.34 -3.14
N ILE A 161 -1.67 7.17 -2.55
CA ILE A 161 -2.51 6.01 -2.76
C ILE A 161 -3.34 6.27 -4.03
N LEU A 162 -2.76 5.94 -5.19
CA LEU A 162 -3.48 5.93 -6.47
C LEU A 162 -4.44 4.73 -6.52
N PHE A 163 -5.55 4.80 -5.79
CA PHE A 163 -6.73 4.01 -6.12
C PHE A 163 -7.63 4.91 -6.97
N LYS A 164 -7.63 4.68 -8.29
CA LYS A 164 -8.46 5.42 -9.23
C LYS A 164 -9.93 5.22 -8.85
N LEU A 165 -10.52 6.15 -8.11
CA LEU A 165 -11.98 6.22 -8.01
C LEU A 165 -12.54 6.88 -9.28
N HIS A 166 -13.24 6.05 -10.04
CA HIS A 166 -14.26 6.34 -11.03
C HIS A 166 -13.94 6.34 -12.54
N THR A 167 -14.99 5.88 -13.23
CA THR A 167 -15.35 5.61 -14.64
C THR A 167 -14.44 4.82 -15.60
N GLU A 168 -13.12 4.72 -15.41
CA GLU A 168 -12.25 4.15 -16.47
C GLU A 168 -11.27 3.05 -16.03
N ALA A 169 -11.14 2.78 -14.74
CA ALA A 169 -10.25 1.74 -14.24
C ALA A 169 -10.98 0.38 -14.26
N ARG A 170 -10.80 -0.40 -15.34
CA ARG A 170 -11.12 -1.83 -15.28
C ARG A 170 -10.27 -2.48 -14.18
N CYS A 171 -10.92 -3.22 -13.27
CA CYS A 171 -10.24 -4.12 -12.34
C CYS A 171 -9.50 -5.20 -13.15
N GLY A 172 -8.27 -4.89 -13.55
CA GLY A 172 -7.41 -5.78 -14.35
C GLY A 172 -6.61 -6.79 -13.51
N GLY A 173 -6.91 -6.88 -12.21
CA GLY A 173 -6.29 -7.83 -11.29
C GLY A 173 -6.64 -9.28 -11.62
N ARG A 174 -5.84 -10.21 -11.07
CA ARG A 174 -6.19 -11.64 -11.05
C ARG A 174 -7.08 -11.90 -9.82
N HIS A 175 -7.89 -12.96 -9.91
CA HIS A 175 -8.62 -13.47 -8.75
C HIS A 175 -7.64 -13.84 -7.64
N CYS A 176 -7.90 -13.41 -6.42
CA CYS A 176 -7.12 -13.77 -5.24
C CYS A 176 -7.85 -14.83 -4.42
N GLY A 177 -7.88 -16.04 -4.94
CA GLY A 177 -8.40 -17.22 -4.23
C GLY A 177 -7.71 -18.48 -4.75
N ASN A 178 -7.50 -19.43 -3.82
CA ASN A 178 -6.76 -20.70 -3.98
C ASN A 178 -7.02 -21.45 -5.29
#